data_AF-A0A5C7PAP4-F1
#
_entry.id   AF-A0A5C7PAP4-F1
#
_cell.length_a   1.000
_cell.length_b   1.000
_cell.length_c   1.000
_cell.angle_alpha   90.00
_cell.angle_beta   90.00
_cell.angle_gamma   90.00
#
_symmetry.space_group_name_H-M   'P 1'
#
loop_
_entity.id
_entity.type
_entity.pdbx_description
1 polymer ?
#
loop_
_entity_poly.entity_id
_entity_poly.type
_entity_poly.pdbx_seq_one_letter_code
_entity_poly.pdbx_strand_id
1 'polypeptide(L)'
;MPLAELPGVPAGDTTSHFEQAPIGAEPASLSPDTEGVPAKKRADIESLEQLIAEAYARKGKPPGITPKIQRLLSQNHSLDEEAMSRLMRLVTDDPQLAVPRQILLTSCEVSGFPAVRAALIDFVRVLMGQSPLFARDGLRAAINNLPEAPSLAEALRIVAAYEPAKVDGKTPLKPKELQTLRRNATNLLVTWFALHRNLNLDELSRLLFESVWESAAKELVDDTARLRVLTEIEHPAGVGLACQRFHRQAAEARLGQEHARSEANALCQELEALKSQLQQVQAERSTLKAELEALQVDSARALSDLKAQREADRMHLQHDIEQLRGRMVRRLDDSVEMLEVGLKALQNKTPRTEVMLERAEHVVEALRAELGNLREE
;
A
#
# COMPACT_ATOMS: atom_id res chain seq x y z
N MET A 1 -39.49 13.00 15.16
CA MET A 1 -40.67 12.40 14.49
C MET A 1 -40.49 12.55 12.99
N PRO A 2 -40.95 11.62 12.14
CA PRO A 2 -40.70 10.18 12.15
C PRO A 2 -40.10 9.69 10.79
N LEU A 3 -39.76 8.40 10.77
CA LEU A 3 -39.33 7.58 9.62
C LEU A 3 -40.39 7.50 8.51
N ALA A 4 -39.96 7.39 7.26
CA ALA A 4 -40.75 6.91 6.11
C ALA A 4 -39.81 6.08 5.21
N GLU A 5 -39.87 4.75 5.23
CA GLU A 5 -40.78 3.84 4.49
C GLU A 5 -40.48 3.74 2.99
N LEU A 6 -40.01 2.54 2.61
CA LEU A 6 -39.83 2.02 1.26
C LEU A 6 -41.18 1.65 0.62
N PRO A 7 -41.30 1.64 -0.71
CA PRO A 7 -42.29 0.81 -1.39
C PRO A 7 -41.68 -0.27 -2.30
N GLY A 8 -42.11 -1.50 -2.00
CA GLY A 8 -42.45 -2.66 -2.85
C GLY A 8 -41.91 -2.82 -4.28
N VAL A 9 -41.31 -3.98 -4.53
CA VAL A 9 -41.16 -4.60 -5.87
C VAL A 9 -42.17 -5.76 -5.98
N PRO A 10 -42.93 -5.89 -7.08
CA PRO A 10 -43.95 -6.92 -7.21
C PRO A 10 -43.39 -8.26 -7.70
N ALA A 11 -44.02 -9.33 -7.22
CA ALA A 11 -43.89 -10.70 -7.71
C ALA A 11 -44.64 -10.88 -9.04
N GLY A 12 -44.06 -11.67 -9.95
CA GLY A 12 -44.68 -12.10 -11.19
C GLY A 12 -44.15 -13.48 -11.58
N ASP A 13 -44.98 -14.48 -11.35
CA ASP A 13 -44.85 -15.86 -11.82
C ASP A 13 -44.86 -15.95 -13.36
N THR A 14 -44.11 -16.90 -13.91
CA THR A 14 -44.54 -17.63 -15.11
C THR A 14 -43.89 -19.01 -15.16
N THR A 15 -44.75 -20.01 -15.06
CA THR A 15 -44.54 -21.44 -15.18
C THR A 15 -44.71 -21.91 -16.63
N SER A 16 -43.90 -22.88 -17.07
CA SER A 16 -44.27 -23.91 -18.06
C SER A 16 -43.27 -25.08 -17.96
N HIS A 17 -43.59 -26.16 -17.24
CA HIS A 17 -44.25 -27.40 -17.69
C HIS A 17 -43.47 -28.26 -18.69
N PHE A 18 -43.16 -29.51 -18.25
CA PHE A 18 -43.18 -30.83 -18.92
C PHE A 18 -42.27 -31.75 -18.07
N GLU A 19 -42.57 -32.97 -17.63
CA GLU A 19 -43.71 -33.89 -17.67
C GLU A 19 -43.35 -35.05 -16.71
N GLN A 20 -44.30 -35.54 -15.90
CA GLN A 20 -44.25 -36.77 -15.09
C GLN A 20 -45.48 -37.58 -15.51
N ALA A 21 -45.57 -38.91 -15.64
CA ALA A 21 -44.80 -40.13 -15.30
C ALA A 21 -45.47 -41.28 -16.15
N PRO A 22 -45.52 -42.62 -15.82
CA PRO A 22 -44.94 -43.42 -14.74
C PRO A 22 -44.54 -44.91 -15.08
N ILE A 23 -44.12 -45.66 -14.03
CA ILE A 23 -44.18 -47.14 -13.80
C ILE A 23 -43.11 -48.06 -14.43
N GLY A 24 -42.46 -48.88 -13.57
CA GLY A 24 -41.90 -50.19 -13.96
C GLY A 24 -40.88 -50.76 -12.96
N ALA A 25 -41.19 -51.90 -12.37
CA ALA A 25 -40.47 -52.56 -11.28
C ALA A 25 -39.27 -53.43 -11.71
N GLU A 26 -38.19 -53.39 -10.89
CA GLU A 26 -37.29 -54.50 -10.45
C GLU A 26 -36.54 -55.41 -11.49
N PRO A 27 -35.52 -56.19 -11.09
CA PRO A 27 -34.11 -55.79 -10.88
C PRO A 27 -33.12 -56.63 -11.74
N ALA A 28 -31.81 -56.50 -11.45
CA ALA A 28 -30.68 -57.36 -11.84
C ALA A 28 -29.73 -56.82 -12.93
N SER A 29 -28.50 -56.48 -12.52
CA SER A 29 -27.32 -56.89 -13.28
C SER A 29 -26.18 -57.25 -12.31
N LEU A 30 -25.73 -58.49 -12.48
CA LEU A 30 -24.70 -59.20 -11.76
C LEU A 30 -23.34 -58.49 -11.83
N SER A 31 -22.70 -58.34 -10.68
CA SER A 31 -21.24 -58.15 -10.61
C SER A 31 -20.58 -59.54 -10.63
N PRO A 32 -19.49 -59.75 -11.37
CA PRO A 32 -18.82 -61.05 -11.42
C PRO A 32 -18.04 -61.28 -10.12
N ASP A 33 -18.30 -62.45 -9.53
CA ASP A 33 -17.56 -63.01 -8.40
C ASP A 33 -16.06 -62.99 -8.67
N THR A 34 -15.30 -62.33 -7.79
CA THR A 34 -13.88 -62.62 -7.62
C THR A 34 -13.71 -63.24 -6.25
N GLU A 35 -13.38 -64.53 -6.29
CA GLU A 35 -13.16 -65.41 -5.16
C GLU A 35 -12.15 -64.83 -4.15
N GLY A 36 -12.58 -64.82 -2.89
CA GLY A 36 -11.81 -65.32 -1.74
C GLY A 36 -10.34 -64.91 -1.61
N VAL A 37 -10.07 -63.66 -1.24
CA VAL A 37 -8.89 -63.35 -0.41
C VAL A 37 -9.38 -63.21 1.04
N PRO A 38 -8.85 -63.97 2.01
CA PRO A 38 -9.32 -63.89 3.38
C PRO A 38 -9.02 -62.49 3.91
N ALA A 39 -10.08 -61.74 4.23
CA ALA A 39 -9.97 -60.46 4.92
C ALA A 39 -9.25 -60.70 6.25
N LYS A 40 -8.02 -60.20 6.38
CA LYS A 40 -7.31 -60.12 7.66
C LYS A 40 -8.26 -59.47 8.67
N LYS A 41 -8.66 -60.22 9.71
CA LYS A 41 -9.43 -59.71 10.84
C LYS A 41 -8.74 -58.43 11.31
N ARG A 42 -9.48 -57.31 11.34
CA ARG A 42 -8.99 -56.06 11.96
C ARG A 42 -8.65 -56.38 13.40
N ALA A 43 -7.42 -56.10 13.82
CA ALA A 43 -7.04 -56.22 15.22
C ALA A 43 -7.93 -55.27 16.04
N ASP A 44 -8.45 -55.75 17.17
CA ASP A 44 -9.17 -54.89 18.11
C ASP A 44 -8.14 -53.93 18.74
N ILE A 45 -8.30 -52.63 18.45
CA ILE A 45 -7.39 -51.57 18.94
C ILE A 45 -7.89 -51.09 20.29
N GLU A 46 -7.17 -51.42 21.35
CA GLU A 46 -7.48 -51.10 22.75
C GLU A 46 -6.47 -50.16 23.40
N SER A 47 -5.25 -50.07 22.86
CA SER A 47 -4.16 -49.22 23.36
C SER A 47 -3.49 -48.40 22.27
N LEU A 48 -2.75 -47.36 22.67
CA LEU A 48 -1.98 -46.54 21.74
C LEU A 48 -0.88 -47.32 21.02
N GLU A 49 -0.23 -48.25 21.72
CA GLU A 49 0.78 -49.14 21.14
C GLU A 49 0.20 -49.96 19.99
N GLN A 50 -0.99 -50.55 20.19
CA GLN A 50 -1.67 -51.34 19.15
C GLN A 50 -2.08 -50.49 17.94
N LEU A 51 -2.53 -49.26 18.16
CA LEU A 51 -2.86 -48.33 17.07
C LEU A 51 -1.63 -48.04 16.20
N ILE A 52 -0.48 -47.74 16.83
CA ILE A 52 0.76 -47.45 16.12
C ILE A 52 1.26 -48.71 15.41
N ALA A 53 1.26 -49.87 16.07
CA ALA A 53 1.65 -51.14 15.47
C ALA A 53 0.77 -51.50 14.25
N GLU A 54 -0.54 -51.26 14.31
CA GLU A 54 -1.46 -51.44 13.19
C GLU A 54 -1.14 -50.47 12.03
N ALA A 55 -0.79 -49.22 12.31
CA ALA A 55 -0.36 -48.27 11.28
C ALA A 55 0.90 -48.76 10.54
N TYR A 56 1.86 -49.36 11.25
CA TYR A 56 3.03 -50.01 10.66
C TYR A 56 2.66 -51.27 9.87
N ALA A 57 1.79 -52.13 10.40
CA ALA A 57 1.31 -53.33 9.71
C ALA A 57 0.60 -52.99 8.38
N ARG A 58 -0.06 -51.84 8.31
CA ARG A 58 -0.75 -51.34 7.12
C ARG A 58 0.11 -50.46 6.20
N LYS A 59 1.41 -50.34 6.48
CA LYS A 59 2.40 -49.59 5.68
C LYS A 59 1.97 -48.16 5.37
N GLY A 60 1.43 -47.45 6.38
CA GLY A 60 1.09 -46.03 6.25
C GLY A 60 -0.31 -45.75 5.67
N LYS A 61 -1.14 -46.77 5.45
CA LYS A 61 -2.58 -46.54 5.20
C LYS A 61 -3.28 -46.05 6.49
N PRO A 62 -4.23 -45.12 6.39
CA PRO A 62 -4.90 -44.54 7.55
C PRO A 62 -5.56 -45.62 8.43
N PRO A 63 -5.22 -45.71 9.73
CA PRO A 63 -5.96 -46.55 10.67
C PRO A 63 -7.37 -45.99 10.82
N GLY A 64 -8.39 -46.87 10.81
CA GLY A 64 -9.77 -46.44 10.95
C GLY A 64 -10.05 -46.08 12.40
N ILE A 65 -10.01 -44.79 12.75
CA ILE A 65 -10.36 -44.33 14.11
C ILE A 65 -11.86 -44.08 14.21
N THR A 66 -12.52 -44.89 15.03
CA THR A 66 -13.93 -44.68 15.41
C THR A 66 -14.03 -43.97 16.77
N PRO A 67 -15.15 -43.31 17.09
CA PRO A 67 -15.35 -42.69 18.41
C PRO A 67 -15.19 -43.67 19.58
N LYS A 68 -15.49 -44.96 19.38
CA LYS A 68 -15.26 -46.03 20.36
C LYS A 68 -13.78 -46.22 20.64
N ILE A 69 -12.97 -46.30 19.58
CA ILE A 69 -11.51 -46.43 19.68
C ILE A 69 -10.92 -45.20 20.38
N GLN A 70 -11.36 -43.98 20.03
CA GLN A 70 -10.87 -42.76 20.69
C GLN A 70 -11.08 -42.78 22.21
N ARG A 71 -12.23 -43.29 22.70
CA ARG A 71 -12.50 -43.46 24.13
C ARG A 71 -11.58 -44.49 24.78
N LEU A 72 -11.35 -45.64 24.13
CA LEU A 72 -10.43 -46.67 24.64
C LEU A 72 -9.00 -46.12 24.72
N LEU A 73 -8.54 -45.44 23.68
CA LEU A 73 -7.23 -44.79 23.65
C LEU A 73 -7.08 -43.76 24.76
N SER A 74 -8.13 -43.00 25.10
CA SER A 74 -8.05 -42.03 26.19
C SER A 74 -7.73 -42.67 27.55
N GLN A 75 -8.14 -43.92 27.76
CA GLN A 75 -7.87 -44.69 28.97
C GLN A 75 -6.48 -45.33 28.93
N ASN A 76 -5.98 -45.68 27.75
CA ASN A 76 -4.73 -46.42 27.52
C ASN A 76 -3.76 -45.67 26.57
N HIS A 77 -3.50 -44.39 26.84
CA HIS A 77 -2.68 -43.53 25.96
C HIS A 77 -1.18 -43.49 26.31
N SER A 78 -0.79 -43.94 27.51
CA SER A 78 0.61 -43.92 27.94
C SER A 78 1.42 -45.00 27.22
N LEU A 79 2.56 -44.60 26.66
CA LEU A 79 3.58 -45.52 26.15
C LEU A 79 4.68 -45.60 27.20
N ASP A 80 4.86 -46.77 27.82
CA ASP A 80 6.00 -47.03 28.70
C ASP A 80 7.29 -47.24 27.88
N GLU A 81 8.44 -47.31 28.56
CA GLU A 81 9.75 -47.47 27.90
C GLU A 81 9.84 -48.76 27.09
N GLU A 82 9.19 -49.83 27.56
CA GLU A 82 9.18 -51.12 26.86
C GLU A 82 8.34 -51.06 25.58
N ALA A 83 7.13 -50.50 25.62
CA ALA A 83 6.28 -50.28 24.46
C ALA A 83 6.97 -49.37 23.45
N MET A 84 7.57 -48.27 23.91
CA MET A 84 8.36 -47.38 23.05
C MET A 84 9.49 -48.16 22.36
N SER A 85 10.24 -48.98 23.12
CA SER A 85 11.33 -49.80 22.58
C SER A 85 10.84 -50.82 21.53
N ARG A 86 9.67 -51.44 21.74
CA ARG A 86 9.05 -52.35 20.75
C ARG A 86 8.64 -51.60 19.49
N LEU A 87 8.02 -50.43 19.63
CA LEU A 87 7.61 -49.59 18.49
C LEU A 87 8.81 -49.08 17.71
N MET A 88 9.92 -48.68 18.37
CA MET A 88 11.13 -48.24 17.67
C MET A 88 11.82 -49.33 16.85
N ARG A 89 11.58 -50.63 17.15
CA ARG A 89 12.01 -51.71 16.24
C ARG A 89 11.23 -51.68 14.93
N LEU A 90 9.92 -51.45 14.98
CA LEU A 90 9.09 -51.32 13.78
C LEU A 90 9.51 -50.10 12.93
N VAL A 91 9.94 -49.01 13.58
CA VAL A 91 10.51 -47.84 12.91
C VAL A 91 11.77 -48.21 12.13
N THR A 92 12.64 -49.03 12.72
CA THR A 92 13.90 -49.46 12.09
C THR A 92 13.63 -50.24 10.80
N ASP A 93 12.50 -50.95 10.76
CA ASP A 93 12.02 -51.69 9.58
C ASP A 93 11.26 -50.80 8.56
N ASP A 94 11.06 -49.50 8.83
CA ASP A 94 10.49 -48.50 7.91
C ASP A 94 11.56 -47.48 7.45
N PRO A 95 12.54 -47.90 6.62
CA PRO A 95 13.62 -47.02 6.17
C PRO A 95 13.15 -45.90 5.23
N GLN A 96 11.90 -45.96 4.74
CA GLN A 96 11.31 -44.98 3.83
C GLN A 96 10.39 -43.98 4.53
N LEU A 97 10.21 -44.11 5.86
CA LEU A 97 9.32 -43.27 6.66
C LEU A 97 7.89 -43.22 6.08
N ALA A 98 7.35 -44.37 5.65
CA ALA A 98 6.03 -44.44 5.05
C ALA A 98 4.90 -44.18 6.06
N VAL A 99 5.13 -44.46 7.34
CA VAL A 99 4.08 -44.47 8.38
C VAL A 99 3.98 -43.16 9.20
N PRO A 100 5.07 -42.48 9.60
CA PRO A 100 5.02 -41.41 10.60
C PRO A 100 4.08 -40.24 10.24
N ARG A 101 4.01 -39.87 8.95
CA ARG A 101 3.09 -38.82 8.49
C ARG A 101 1.64 -39.19 8.79
N GLN A 102 1.28 -40.45 8.55
CA GLN A 102 -0.09 -40.90 8.77
C GLN A 102 -0.45 -40.88 10.26
N ILE A 103 0.49 -41.19 11.14
CA ILE A 103 0.31 -41.08 12.60
C ILE A 103 0.03 -39.62 13.00
N LEU A 104 0.75 -38.65 12.43
CA LEU A 104 0.45 -37.22 12.67
C LEU A 104 -0.93 -36.83 12.17
N LEU A 105 -1.33 -37.22 10.96
CA LEU A 105 -2.66 -36.90 10.43
C LEU A 105 -3.77 -37.54 11.27
N THR A 106 -3.56 -38.78 11.70
CA THR A 106 -4.45 -39.49 12.61
C THR A 106 -4.57 -38.78 13.97
N SER A 107 -3.51 -38.13 14.46
CA SER A 107 -3.58 -37.29 15.66
C SER A 107 -4.53 -36.09 15.50
N CYS A 108 -4.73 -35.59 14.27
CA CYS A 108 -5.67 -34.51 13.96
C CYS A 108 -7.12 -34.99 13.93
N GLU A 109 -7.36 -36.26 13.61
CA GLU A 109 -8.70 -36.87 13.58
C GLU A 109 -9.21 -37.16 15.01
N VAL A 110 -8.31 -37.28 15.98
CA VAL A 110 -8.64 -37.45 17.40
C VAL A 110 -9.18 -36.13 17.96
N SER A 111 -10.49 -36.08 18.20
CA SER A 111 -11.19 -34.89 18.69
C SER A 111 -11.58 -35.05 20.16
N GLY A 112 -11.28 -34.04 21.00
CA GLY A 112 -11.67 -34.04 22.42
C GLY A 112 -10.75 -34.82 23.36
N PHE A 113 -9.66 -35.42 22.87
CA PHE A 113 -8.70 -36.19 23.69
C PHE A 113 -7.26 -35.67 23.52
N PRO A 114 -6.89 -34.55 24.17
CA PRO A 114 -5.59 -33.90 23.97
C PRO A 114 -4.40 -34.76 24.39
N ALA A 115 -4.55 -35.61 25.42
CA ALA A 115 -3.47 -36.50 25.88
C ALA A 115 -3.10 -37.57 24.83
N VAL A 116 -4.11 -38.14 24.15
CA VAL A 116 -3.89 -39.11 23.05
C VAL A 116 -3.18 -38.42 21.89
N ARG A 117 -3.62 -37.21 21.52
CA ARG A 117 -3.00 -36.41 20.47
C ARG A 117 -1.54 -36.09 20.81
N ALA A 118 -1.27 -35.65 22.04
CA ALA A 118 0.08 -35.35 22.51
C ALA A 118 0.99 -36.58 22.45
N ALA A 119 0.52 -37.75 22.90
CA ALA A 119 1.30 -38.99 22.86
C ALA A 119 1.65 -39.44 21.43
N LEU A 120 0.72 -39.30 20.46
CA LEU A 120 1.00 -39.58 19.04
C LEU A 120 2.04 -38.63 18.46
N ILE A 121 1.92 -37.33 18.76
CA ILE A 121 2.87 -36.30 18.32
C ILE A 121 4.25 -36.55 18.93
N ASP A 122 4.31 -36.84 20.23
CA ASP A 122 5.56 -37.11 20.94
C ASP A 122 6.26 -38.37 20.42
N PHE A 123 5.50 -39.43 20.11
CA PHE A 123 6.05 -40.62 19.44
C PHE A 123 6.73 -40.25 18.11
N VAL A 124 6.04 -39.46 17.27
CA VAL A 124 6.61 -39.02 15.98
C VAL A 124 7.82 -38.11 16.19
N ARG A 125 7.82 -37.22 17.20
CA ARG A 125 8.98 -36.38 17.54
C ARG A 125 10.20 -37.24 17.88
N VAL A 126 10.03 -38.24 18.74
CA VAL A 126 11.11 -39.17 19.13
C VAL A 126 11.64 -39.92 17.92
N LEU A 127 10.73 -40.42 17.08
CA LEU A 127 11.07 -41.11 15.83
C LEU A 127 11.89 -40.21 14.89
N MET A 128 11.42 -38.99 14.64
CA MET A 128 12.17 -38.03 13.82
C MET A 128 13.55 -37.77 14.43
N GLY A 129 13.64 -37.61 15.75
CA GLY A 129 14.92 -37.42 16.45
C GLY A 129 15.93 -38.58 16.28
N GLN A 130 15.45 -39.81 16.08
CA GLN A 130 16.30 -41.00 15.87
C GLN A 130 16.64 -41.25 14.39
N SER A 131 15.89 -40.66 13.46
CA SER A 131 16.16 -40.82 12.04
C SER A 131 17.47 -40.13 11.63
N PRO A 132 18.40 -40.82 10.93
CA PRO A 132 19.63 -40.21 10.43
C PRO A 132 19.40 -39.00 9.52
N LEU A 133 18.23 -38.94 8.86
CA LEU A 133 17.86 -37.83 7.97
C LEU A 133 17.63 -36.54 8.77
N PHE A 134 16.89 -36.61 9.87
CA PHE A 134 16.55 -35.44 10.69
C PHE A 134 17.60 -35.13 11.77
N ALA A 135 18.58 -36.01 11.96
CA ALA A 135 19.71 -35.79 12.85
C ALA A 135 20.74 -34.79 12.27
N ARG A 136 20.62 -34.40 10.99
CA ARG A 136 21.54 -33.49 10.29
C ARG A 136 21.19 -32.01 10.45
N ASP A 137 22.18 -31.16 10.17
CA ASP A 137 22.09 -29.78 9.67
C ASP A 137 20.88 -28.97 10.14
N GLY A 138 20.82 -28.61 11.43
CA GLY A 138 19.79 -27.71 11.96
C GLY A 138 18.35 -28.22 11.88
N LEU A 139 18.07 -29.39 11.28
CA LEU A 139 16.72 -29.95 11.16
C LEU A 139 16.15 -30.30 12.53
N ARG A 140 16.99 -30.79 13.45
CA ARG A 140 16.58 -30.99 14.85
C ARG A 140 16.18 -29.68 15.52
N ALA A 141 16.90 -28.58 15.24
CA ALA A 141 16.51 -27.25 15.71
C ALA A 141 15.18 -26.80 15.09
N ALA A 142 14.96 -27.06 13.79
CA ALA A 142 13.70 -26.73 13.11
C ALA A 142 12.49 -27.51 13.69
N ILE A 143 12.66 -28.81 13.95
CA ILE A 143 11.64 -29.68 14.57
C ILE A 143 11.28 -29.16 15.96
N ASN A 144 12.30 -28.77 16.75
CA ASN A 144 12.13 -28.30 18.13
C ASN A 144 11.83 -26.81 18.25
N ASN A 145 11.69 -26.08 17.13
CA ASN A 145 11.44 -24.64 17.10
C ASN A 145 12.47 -23.81 17.89
N LEU A 146 13.75 -24.11 17.68
CA LEU A 146 14.86 -23.37 18.26
C LEU A 146 15.24 -22.16 17.38
N PRO A 147 15.80 -21.07 17.95
CA PRO A 147 16.09 -19.84 17.21
C PRO A 147 17.18 -19.99 16.15
N GLU A 148 18.11 -20.93 16.34
CA GLU A 148 19.17 -21.27 15.37
C GLU A 148 18.68 -22.15 14.21
N ALA A 149 17.39 -22.50 14.19
CA ALA A 149 16.82 -23.31 13.12
C ALA A 149 16.90 -22.60 11.76
N PRO A 150 17.15 -23.36 10.67
CA PRO A 150 16.97 -22.84 9.33
C PRO A 150 15.51 -22.43 9.10
N SER A 151 15.27 -21.58 8.09
CA SER A 151 13.90 -21.24 7.67
C SER A 151 13.13 -22.50 7.26
N LEU A 152 11.79 -22.46 7.32
CA LEU A 152 10.97 -23.63 6.99
C LEU A 152 11.22 -24.13 5.56
N ALA A 153 11.41 -23.20 4.61
CA ALA A 153 11.70 -23.53 3.21
C ALA A 153 13.08 -24.16 3.06
N GLU A 154 14.08 -23.65 3.80
CA GLU A 154 15.42 -24.22 3.83
C GLU A 154 15.43 -25.64 4.41
N ALA A 155 14.75 -25.84 5.54
CA ALA A 155 14.62 -27.15 6.17
C ALA A 155 14.02 -28.20 5.21
N LEU A 156 12.99 -27.81 4.45
CA LEU A 156 12.40 -28.70 3.43
C LEU A 156 13.33 -28.97 2.25
N ARG A 157 14.10 -27.96 1.81
CA ARG A 157 15.10 -28.14 0.74
C ARG A 157 16.23 -29.09 1.18
N ILE A 158 16.70 -28.99 2.43
CA ILE A 158 17.67 -29.94 3.01
C ILE A 158 17.12 -31.37 2.98
N VAL A 159 15.85 -31.57 3.37
CA VAL A 159 15.20 -32.90 3.35
C VAL A 159 15.01 -33.41 1.92
N ALA A 160 14.56 -32.56 1.00
CA ALA A 160 14.36 -32.92 -0.40
C ALA A 160 15.67 -33.29 -1.11
N ALA A 161 16.78 -32.67 -0.73
CA ALA A 161 18.12 -32.93 -1.25
C ALA A 161 18.89 -34.02 -0.48
N TYR A 162 18.26 -34.70 0.50
CA TYR A 162 18.96 -35.62 1.40
C TYR A 162 19.70 -36.74 0.66
N GLU A 163 20.99 -36.90 0.95
CA GLU A 163 21.79 -38.04 0.52
C GLU A 163 22.34 -38.83 1.72
N PRO A 164 22.02 -40.13 1.84
CA PRO A 164 22.53 -40.93 2.95
C PRO A 164 24.05 -41.04 2.89
N ALA A 165 24.71 -40.88 4.04
CA ALA A 165 26.13 -41.14 4.14
C ALA A 165 26.40 -42.62 3.81
N LYS A 166 27.51 -42.92 3.13
CA LYS A 166 27.95 -44.31 2.93
C LYS A 166 28.36 -44.84 4.30
N VAL A 167 27.53 -45.71 4.87
CA VAL A 167 27.81 -46.41 6.13
C VAL A 167 28.19 -47.83 5.80
N ASP A 168 29.37 -48.26 6.24
CA ASP A 168 29.84 -49.62 6.04
C ASP A 168 28.84 -50.64 6.61
N GLY A 169 28.47 -51.64 5.81
CA GLY A 169 27.61 -52.75 6.23
C GLY A 169 26.10 -52.55 6.07
N LYS A 170 25.60 -51.38 5.64
CA LYS A 170 24.20 -51.22 5.22
C LYS A 170 24.11 -51.03 3.71
N THR A 171 23.30 -51.86 3.04
CA THR A 171 23.01 -51.68 1.62
C THR A 171 22.38 -50.31 1.41
N PRO A 172 22.95 -49.45 0.54
CA PRO A 172 22.36 -48.15 0.26
C PRO A 172 20.98 -48.33 -0.37
N LEU A 173 20.07 -47.40 -0.06
CA LEU A 173 18.74 -47.37 -0.68
C LEU A 173 18.88 -47.22 -2.20
N LYS A 174 18.05 -47.96 -2.94
CA LYS A 174 17.99 -47.81 -4.40
C LYS A 174 17.50 -46.39 -4.77
N PRO A 175 17.82 -45.86 -5.96
CA PRO A 175 17.42 -44.51 -6.36
C PRO A 175 15.91 -44.22 -6.19
N LYS A 176 15.04 -45.17 -6.58
CA LYS A 176 13.57 -45.04 -6.41
C LYS A 176 13.13 -45.06 -4.95
N GLU A 177 13.82 -45.84 -4.11
CA GLU A 177 13.54 -45.94 -2.68
C GLU A 177 13.99 -44.67 -1.96
N LEU A 178 15.12 -44.09 -2.36
CA LEU A 178 15.61 -42.81 -1.87
C LEU A 178 14.67 -41.65 -2.26
N GLN A 179 14.17 -41.64 -3.49
CA GLN A 179 13.16 -40.66 -3.91
C GLN A 179 11.88 -40.78 -3.08
N THR A 180 11.42 -42.01 -2.80
CA THR A 180 10.28 -42.27 -1.92
C THR A 180 10.53 -41.77 -0.50
N LEU A 181 11.71 -42.05 0.07
CA LEU A 181 12.12 -41.54 1.39
C LEU A 181 12.09 -40.01 1.43
N ARG A 182 12.71 -39.33 0.46
CA ARG A 182 12.73 -37.85 0.38
C ARG A 182 11.31 -37.30 0.36
N ARG A 183 10.45 -37.84 -0.51
CA ARG A 183 9.03 -37.43 -0.60
C ARG A 183 8.29 -37.63 0.72
N ASN A 184 8.43 -38.79 1.35
CA ASN A 184 7.75 -39.11 2.59
C ASN A 184 8.25 -38.22 3.75
N ALA A 185 9.56 -38.00 3.84
CA ALA A 185 10.19 -37.15 4.84
C ALA A 185 9.79 -35.68 4.67
N THR A 186 9.76 -35.17 3.45
CA THR A 186 9.26 -33.82 3.13
C THR A 186 7.80 -33.69 3.56
N ASN A 187 6.94 -34.62 3.18
CA ASN A 187 5.52 -34.57 3.56
C ASN A 187 5.33 -34.69 5.08
N LEU A 188 6.13 -35.51 5.76
CA LEU A 188 6.17 -35.61 7.21
C LEU A 188 6.55 -34.26 7.85
N LEU A 189 7.61 -33.62 7.38
CA LEU A 189 8.11 -32.36 7.93
C LEU A 189 7.13 -31.20 7.69
N VAL A 190 6.51 -31.13 6.50
CA VAL A 190 5.44 -30.15 6.25
C VAL A 190 4.25 -30.37 7.17
N THR A 191 3.83 -31.63 7.36
CA THR A 191 2.73 -31.96 8.29
C THR A 191 3.09 -31.57 9.72
N TRP A 192 4.34 -31.80 10.13
CA TRP A 192 4.85 -31.37 11.44
C TRP A 192 4.79 -29.84 11.60
N PHE A 193 5.28 -29.07 10.62
CA PHE A 193 5.22 -27.62 10.66
C PHE A 193 3.79 -27.08 10.70
N ALA A 194 2.87 -27.67 9.94
CA ALA A 194 1.45 -27.30 9.99
C ALA A 194 0.88 -27.42 11.42
N LEU A 195 1.24 -28.48 12.14
CA LEU A 195 0.72 -28.75 13.48
C LEU A 195 1.37 -27.92 14.58
N HIS A 196 2.62 -27.52 14.41
CA HIS A 196 3.41 -26.86 15.46
C HIS A 196 3.67 -25.37 15.23
N ARG A 197 3.46 -24.86 14.01
CA ARG A 197 3.75 -23.47 13.63
C ARG A 197 2.51 -22.66 13.26
N ASN A 198 1.31 -23.21 13.45
CA ASN A 198 0.03 -22.59 13.10
C ASN A 198 -0.03 -22.06 11.65
N LEU A 199 0.62 -22.78 10.73
CA LEU A 199 0.63 -22.37 9.33
C LEU A 199 -0.77 -22.52 8.74
N ASN A 200 -1.23 -21.48 8.05
CA ASN A 200 -2.47 -21.56 7.29
C ASN A 200 -2.23 -22.33 5.97
N LEU A 201 -3.32 -22.69 5.29
CA LEU A 201 -3.25 -23.45 4.03
C LEU A 201 -2.52 -22.68 2.90
N ASP A 202 -2.56 -21.35 2.92
CA ASP A 202 -1.89 -20.51 1.93
C ASP A 202 -0.37 -20.55 2.11
N GLU A 203 0.09 -20.41 3.34
CA GLU A 203 1.50 -20.52 3.73
C GLU A 203 2.04 -21.91 3.43
N LEU A 204 1.27 -22.97 3.73
CA LEU A 204 1.66 -24.35 3.43
C LEU A 204 1.78 -24.60 1.92
N SER A 205 0.84 -24.08 1.13
CA SER A 205 0.86 -24.24 -0.34
C SER A 205 2.04 -23.51 -0.96
N ARG A 206 2.31 -22.28 -0.49
CA ARG A 206 3.49 -21.50 -0.91
C ARG A 206 4.79 -22.21 -0.53
N LEU A 207 4.88 -22.69 0.71
CA LEU A 207 6.05 -23.38 1.22
C LEU A 207 6.36 -24.65 0.41
N LEU A 208 5.34 -25.47 0.10
CA LEU A 208 5.47 -26.65 -0.75
C LEU A 208 5.89 -26.30 -2.18
N PHE A 209 5.35 -25.21 -2.72
CA PHE A 209 5.71 -24.73 -4.05
C PHE A 209 7.19 -24.34 -4.13
N GLU A 210 7.64 -23.45 -3.25
CA GLU A 210 9.01 -22.91 -3.24
C GLU A 210 10.08 -23.96 -2.92
N SER A 211 9.76 -24.95 -2.07
CA SER A 211 10.75 -25.92 -1.58
C SER A 211 10.80 -27.22 -2.37
N VAL A 212 9.73 -27.61 -3.06
CA VAL A 212 9.59 -28.95 -3.65
C VAL A 212 9.01 -28.91 -5.07
N TRP A 213 7.86 -28.28 -5.26
CA TRP A 213 7.14 -28.41 -6.52
C TRP A 213 7.82 -27.66 -7.66
N GLU A 214 8.38 -26.48 -7.39
CA GLU A 214 9.05 -25.68 -8.41
C GLU A 214 10.30 -26.38 -8.96
N SER A 215 11.13 -26.95 -8.09
CA SER A 215 12.33 -27.68 -8.51
C SER A 215 11.96 -28.96 -9.26
N ALA A 216 10.99 -29.73 -8.75
CA ALA A 216 10.53 -30.96 -9.41
C ALA A 216 9.94 -30.68 -10.80
N ALA A 217 9.23 -29.56 -10.98
CA ALA A 217 8.72 -29.16 -12.28
C ALA A 217 9.84 -28.79 -13.28
N LYS A 218 10.93 -28.17 -12.81
CA LYS A 218 12.10 -27.81 -13.63
C LYS A 218 12.90 -29.03 -14.11
N GLU A 219 12.86 -30.15 -13.39
CA GLU A 219 13.51 -31.40 -13.79
C GLU A 219 12.82 -32.09 -14.99
N LEU A 220 11.60 -31.67 -15.35
CA LEU A 220 10.86 -32.22 -16.50
C LEU A 220 11.41 -31.66 -17.81
N VAL A 221 12.17 -32.49 -18.52
CA VAL A 221 12.92 -32.11 -19.73
C VAL A 221 12.02 -31.95 -20.96
N ASP A 222 11.05 -32.86 -21.17
CA ASP A 222 10.25 -32.94 -22.39
C ASP A 222 8.73 -32.83 -22.14
N ASP A 223 7.99 -32.54 -23.21
CA ASP A 223 6.53 -32.38 -23.16
C ASP A 223 5.82 -33.70 -22.83
N THR A 224 6.42 -34.85 -23.16
CA THR A 224 5.86 -36.16 -22.81
C THR A 224 5.90 -36.39 -21.30
N ALA A 225 7.01 -36.06 -20.62
CA ALA A 225 7.06 -36.15 -19.16
C ALA A 225 6.08 -35.16 -18.51
N ARG A 226 5.97 -33.93 -19.04
CA ARG A 226 4.99 -32.94 -18.55
C ARG A 226 3.56 -33.44 -18.69
N LEU A 227 3.19 -33.98 -19.85
CA LEU A 227 1.87 -34.54 -20.10
C LEU A 227 1.59 -35.70 -19.15
N ARG A 228 2.55 -36.63 -18.99
CA ARG A 228 2.42 -37.76 -18.07
C ARG A 228 2.13 -37.32 -16.64
N VAL A 229 2.94 -36.40 -16.09
CA VAL A 229 2.76 -35.90 -14.72
C VAL A 229 1.42 -35.19 -14.53
N LEU A 230 0.93 -34.48 -15.55
CA LEU A 230 -0.38 -33.83 -15.49
C LEU A 230 -1.56 -34.82 -15.60
N THR A 231 -1.39 -35.96 -16.26
CA THR A 231 -2.46 -36.96 -16.42
C THR A 231 -2.45 -38.07 -15.37
N GLU A 232 -1.32 -38.34 -14.73
CA GLU A 232 -1.14 -39.40 -13.72
C GLU A 232 -1.31 -38.88 -12.28
N ILE A 233 -2.09 -37.82 -12.08
CA ILE A 233 -2.34 -37.24 -10.75
C ILE A 233 -3.24 -38.19 -9.94
N GLU A 234 -2.68 -38.83 -8.92
CA GLU A 234 -3.43 -39.75 -8.04
C GLU A 234 -4.57 -39.06 -7.27
N HIS A 235 -4.39 -37.79 -6.88
CA HIS A 235 -5.32 -37.04 -6.04
C HIS A 235 -5.61 -35.65 -6.64
N PRO A 236 -6.54 -35.53 -7.60
CA PRO A 236 -6.80 -34.27 -8.31
C PRO A 236 -7.27 -33.15 -7.37
N ALA A 237 -7.92 -33.48 -6.25
CA ALA A 237 -8.35 -32.51 -5.25
C ALA A 237 -7.18 -31.70 -4.65
N GLY A 238 -6.02 -32.33 -4.43
CA GLY A 238 -4.84 -31.64 -3.89
C GLY A 238 -4.28 -30.60 -4.87
N VAL A 239 -4.24 -30.95 -6.15
CA VAL A 239 -3.83 -30.02 -7.22
C VAL A 239 -4.86 -28.91 -7.39
N GLY A 240 -6.16 -29.25 -7.35
CA GLY A 240 -7.25 -28.27 -7.38
C GLY A 240 -7.16 -27.25 -6.24
N LEU A 241 -6.82 -27.68 -5.03
CA LEU A 241 -6.60 -26.78 -3.88
C LEU A 241 -5.46 -25.79 -4.15
N ALA A 242 -4.30 -26.28 -4.60
CA ALA A 242 -3.15 -25.43 -4.91
C ALA A 242 -3.48 -24.43 -6.05
N CYS A 243 -4.07 -24.91 -7.14
CA CYS A 243 -4.48 -24.08 -8.28
C CYS A 243 -5.51 -23.02 -7.88
N GLN A 244 -6.51 -23.36 -7.06
CA GLN A 244 -7.50 -22.40 -6.57
C GLN A 244 -6.84 -21.28 -5.75
N ARG A 245 -5.83 -21.61 -4.94
CA ARG A 245 -5.06 -20.59 -4.19
C ARG A 245 -4.28 -19.67 -5.10
N PHE A 246 -3.47 -20.21 -6.02
CA PHE A 246 -2.70 -19.38 -6.94
C PHE A 246 -3.61 -18.54 -7.86
N HIS A 247 -4.76 -19.09 -8.27
CA HIS A 247 -5.74 -18.34 -9.05
C HIS A 247 -6.33 -17.17 -8.27
N ARG A 248 -6.70 -17.40 -7.00
CA ARG A 248 -7.20 -16.32 -6.12
C ARG A 248 -6.14 -15.26 -5.89
N GLN A 249 -4.91 -15.66 -5.56
CA GLN A 249 -3.80 -14.73 -5.35
C GLN A 249 -3.51 -13.89 -6.61
N ALA A 250 -3.56 -14.51 -7.79
CA ALA A 250 -3.39 -13.81 -9.05
C ALA A 250 -4.55 -12.82 -9.33
N ALA A 251 -5.78 -13.17 -8.97
CA ALA A 251 -6.93 -12.28 -9.10
C ALA A 251 -6.83 -11.08 -8.15
N GLU A 252 -6.47 -11.31 -6.88
CA GLU A 252 -6.24 -10.26 -5.89
C GLU A 252 -5.10 -9.31 -6.31
N ALA A 253 -4.00 -9.87 -6.82
CA ALA A 253 -2.88 -9.07 -7.33
C ALA A 253 -3.29 -8.20 -8.53
N ARG A 254 -4.13 -8.71 -9.44
CA ARG A 254 -4.67 -7.94 -10.57
C ARG A 254 -5.56 -6.80 -10.11
N LEU A 255 -6.48 -7.06 -9.18
CA LEU A 255 -7.34 -6.02 -8.60
C LEU A 255 -6.51 -4.94 -7.89
N GLY A 256 -5.50 -5.34 -7.12
CA GLY A 256 -4.56 -4.41 -6.48
C GLY A 256 -3.79 -3.55 -7.50
N GLN A 257 -3.36 -4.15 -8.62
CA GLN A 257 -2.70 -3.41 -9.70
C GLN A 257 -3.64 -2.42 -10.39
N GLU A 258 -4.89 -2.83 -10.65
CA GLU A 258 -5.91 -1.96 -11.24
C GLU A 258 -6.23 -0.77 -10.33
N HIS A 259 -6.37 -1.02 -9.03
CA HIS A 259 -6.59 0.02 -8.03
C HIS A 259 -5.41 1.00 -7.97
N ALA A 260 -4.17 0.50 -7.82
CA ALA A 260 -2.98 1.35 -7.81
C ALA A 260 -2.83 2.17 -9.10
N ARG A 261 -3.20 1.59 -10.26
CA ARG A 261 -3.22 2.30 -11.54
C ARG A 261 -4.28 3.39 -11.57
N SER A 262 -5.47 3.15 -11.02
CA SER A 262 -6.53 4.15 -10.93
C SER A 262 -6.15 5.33 -10.04
N GLU A 263 -5.51 5.08 -8.89
CA GLU A 263 -5.00 6.11 -7.99
C GLU A 263 -3.88 6.92 -8.65
N ALA A 264 -2.94 6.25 -9.32
CA ALA A 264 -1.87 6.93 -10.05
C ALA A 264 -2.44 7.85 -11.14
N ASN A 265 -3.47 7.41 -11.86
CA ASN A 265 -4.14 8.24 -12.87
C ASN A 265 -4.86 9.44 -12.23
N ALA A 266 -5.54 9.26 -11.10
CA ALA A 266 -6.21 10.34 -10.38
C ALA A 266 -5.21 11.40 -9.90
N LEU A 267 -4.09 10.97 -9.30
CA LEU A 267 -3.01 11.86 -8.89
C LEU A 267 -2.38 12.60 -10.07
N CYS A 268 -2.22 11.94 -11.23
CA CYS A 268 -1.74 12.62 -12.44
C CYS A 268 -2.72 13.72 -12.90
N GLN A 269 -4.03 13.46 -12.84
CA GLN A 269 -5.04 14.46 -13.21
C GLN A 269 -5.03 15.65 -12.22
N GLU A 270 -4.91 15.39 -10.92
CA GLU A 270 -4.78 16.44 -9.91
C GLU A 270 -3.50 17.27 -10.11
N LEU A 271 -2.37 16.62 -10.42
CA LEU A 271 -1.12 17.32 -10.71
C LEU A 271 -1.24 18.20 -11.95
N GLU A 272 -1.88 17.74 -13.02
CA GLU A 272 -2.10 18.57 -14.21
C GLU A 272 -3.07 19.74 -13.92
N ALA A 273 -4.10 19.53 -13.11
CA ALA A 273 -4.99 20.60 -12.67
C ALA A 273 -4.26 21.64 -11.81
N LEU A 274 -3.41 21.21 -10.86
CA LEU A 274 -2.60 22.12 -10.05
C LEU A 274 -1.57 22.88 -10.89
N LYS A 275 -0.95 22.23 -11.89
CA LYS A 275 -0.05 22.89 -12.83
C LYS A 275 -0.76 23.97 -13.64
N SER A 276 -1.97 23.71 -14.14
CA SER A 276 -2.73 24.71 -14.90
C SER A 276 -3.15 25.89 -14.03
N GLN A 277 -3.60 25.63 -12.79
CA GLN A 277 -3.88 26.68 -11.81
C GLN A 277 -2.65 27.53 -11.51
N LEU A 278 -1.49 26.90 -11.32
CA LEU A 278 -0.23 27.59 -11.09
C LEU A 278 0.15 28.48 -12.28
N GLN A 279 -0.01 28.00 -13.52
CA GLN A 279 0.21 28.81 -14.72
C GLN A 279 -0.75 30.00 -14.81
N GLN A 280 -2.04 29.80 -14.49
CA GLN A 280 -3.02 30.87 -14.47
C GLN A 280 -2.67 31.95 -13.44
N VAL A 281 -2.37 31.55 -12.20
CA VAL A 281 -1.97 32.47 -11.13
C VAL A 281 -0.66 33.20 -11.49
N GLN A 282 0.28 32.54 -12.16
CA GLN A 282 1.50 33.19 -12.65
C GLN A 282 1.19 34.24 -13.73
N ALA A 283 0.27 33.95 -14.66
CA ALA A 283 -0.17 34.90 -15.67
C ALA A 283 -0.86 36.12 -15.03
N GLU A 284 -1.82 35.91 -14.14
CA GLU A 284 -2.52 36.97 -13.39
C GLU A 284 -1.54 37.83 -12.57
N ARG A 285 -0.53 37.20 -11.94
CA ARG A 285 0.51 37.93 -11.23
C ARG A 285 1.34 38.80 -12.19
N SER A 286 1.61 38.32 -13.40
CA SER A 286 2.38 39.09 -14.39
C SER A 286 1.60 40.28 -14.93
N THR A 287 0.29 40.14 -15.16
CA THR A 287 -0.58 41.23 -15.61
C THR A 287 -0.72 42.30 -14.53
N LEU A 288 -1.01 41.90 -13.29
CA LEU A 288 -1.09 42.83 -12.16
C LEU A 288 0.22 43.58 -11.93
N LYS A 289 1.36 42.93 -12.13
CA LYS A 289 2.67 43.58 -12.04
C LYS A 289 2.83 44.66 -13.11
N ALA A 290 2.46 44.36 -14.35
CA ALA A 290 2.51 45.33 -15.45
C ALA A 290 1.56 46.53 -15.21
N GLU A 291 0.35 46.28 -14.70
CA GLU A 291 -0.60 47.34 -14.31
C GLU A 291 -0.05 48.23 -13.20
N LEU A 292 0.60 47.64 -12.19
CA LEU A 292 1.23 48.38 -11.10
C LEU A 292 2.38 49.26 -11.62
N GLU A 293 3.23 48.71 -12.51
CA GLU A 293 4.31 49.48 -13.16
C GLU A 293 3.75 50.63 -14.01
N ALA A 294 2.69 50.41 -14.77
CA ALA A 294 2.02 51.46 -15.54
C ALA A 294 1.46 52.57 -14.63
N LEU A 295 0.77 52.21 -13.55
CA LEU A 295 0.24 53.16 -12.57
C LEU A 295 1.36 53.97 -11.90
N GLN A 296 2.51 53.35 -11.63
CA GLN A 296 3.69 54.04 -11.09
C GLN A 296 4.25 55.07 -12.09
N VAL A 297 4.33 54.72 -13.37
CA VAL A 297 4.79 55.64 -14.42
C VAL A 297 3.80 56.81 -14.57
N ASP A 298 2.50 56.53 -14.64
CA ASP A 298 1.46 57.55 -14.78
C ASP A 298 1.42 58.50 -13.59
N SER A 299 1.51 57.97 -12.36
CA SER A 299 1.57 58.78 -11.15
C SER A 299 2.85 59.63 -11.08
N ALA A 300 4.01 59.08 -11.47
CA ALA A 300 5.25 59.85 -11.54
C ALA A 300 5.18 60.98 -12.58
N ARG A 301 4.56 60.73 -13.74
CA ARG A 301 4.35 61.73 -14.78
C ARG A 301 3.40 62.83 -14.32
N ALA A 302 2.25 62.48 -13.74
CA ALA A 302 1.30 63.44 -13.20
C ALA A 302 1.92 64.32 -12.10
N LEU A 303 2.76 63.74 -11.23
CA LEU A 303 3.51 64.51 -10.22
C LEU A 303 4.54 65.45 -10.83
N SER A 304 5.21 65.04 -11.92
CA SER A 304 6.15 65.89 -12.66
C SER A 304 5.43 67.06 -13.33
N ASP A 305 4.33 66.79 -14.02
CA ASP A 305 3.54 67.81 -14.71
C ASP A 305 2.97 68.82 -13.71
N LEU A 306 2.47 68.35 -12.55
CA LEU A 306 1.98 69.22 -11.49
C LEU A 306 3.10 70.10 -10.90
N LYS A 307 4.32 69.56 -10.74
CA LYS A 307 5.47 70.34 -10.28
C LYS A 307 5.87 71.40 -11.31
N ALA A 308 5.95 71.05 -12.58
CA ALA A 308 6.27 71.97 -13.66
C ALA A 308 5.22 73.09 -13.76
N GLN A 309 3.93 72.77 -13.64
CA GLN A 309 2.86 73.76 -13.60
C GLN A 309 3.03 74.71 -12.41
N ARG A 310 3.27 74.18 -11.19
CA ARG A 310 3.51 75.01 -10.00
C ARG A 310 4.74 75.90 -10.15
N GLU A 311 5.80 75.42 -10.77
CA GLU A 311 6.99 76.21 -11.03
C GLU A 311 6.73 77.32 -12.04
N ALA A 312 5.97 77.04 -13.11
CA ALA A 312 5.53 78.04 -14.08
C ALA A 312 4.63 79.10 -13.43
N ASP A 313 3.62 78.69 -12.68
CA ASP A 313 2.73 79.60 -11.94
C ASP A 313 3.53 80.47 -10.97
N ARG A 314 4.52 79.90 -10.25
CA ARG A 314 5.41 80.65 -9.36
C ARG A 314 6.24 81.67 -10.13
N MET A 315 6.78 81.31 -11.30
CA MET A 315 7.57 82.22 -12.14
C MET A 315 6.70 83.36 -12.69
N HIS A 316 5.47 83.07 -13.14
CA HIS A 316 4.50 84.09 -13.57
C HIS A 316 4.19 85.06 -12.44
N LEU A 317 3.78 84.55 -11.26
CA LEU A 317 3.48 85.39 -10.10
C LEU A 317 4.70 86.22 -9.64
N GLN A 318 5.91 85.67 -9.69
CA GLN A 318 7.13 86.41 -9.37
C GLN A 318 7.37 87.55 -10.36
N HIS A 319 7.20 87.29 -11.66
CA HIS A 319 7.33 88.31 -12.69
C HIS A 319 6.30 89.42 -12.52
N ASP A 320 5.04 89.07 -12.26
CA ASP A 320 3.95 90.04 -12.03
C ASP A 320 4.24 90.92 -10.80
N ILE A 321 4.72 90.32 -9.71
CA ILE A 321 5.16 91.07 -8.51
C ILE A 321 6.33 92.01 -8.84
N GLU A 322 7.30 91.57 -9.65
CA GLU A 322 8.47 92.38 -9.99
C GLU A 322 8.12 93.52 -10.96
N GLN A 323 7.21 93.27 -11.91
CA GLN A 323 6.62 94.31 -12.75
C GLN A 323 5.84 95.33 -11.93
N LEU A 324 4.98 94.88 -11.00
CA LEU A 324 4.25 95.74 -10.07
C LEU A 324 5.20 96.59 -9.23
N ARG A 325 6.22 95.98 -8.64
CA ARG A 325 7.27 96.70 -7.90
C ARG A 325 7.99 97.72 -8.78
N GLY A 326 8.39 97.35 -9.99
CA GLY A 326 9.04 98.26 -10.94
C GLY A 326 8.15 99.43 -11.35
N ARG A 327 6.86 99.18 -11.63
CA ARG A 327 5.84 100.22 -11.90
C ARG A 327 5.72 101.17 -10.71
N MET A 328 5.58 100.63 -9.50
CA MET A 328 5.48 101.42 -8.27
C MET A 328 6.73 102.26 -7.98
N VAL A 329 7.93 101.67 -8.11
CA VAL A 329 9.19 102.40 -7.88
C VAL A 329 9.33 103.57 -8.84
N ARG A 330 9.14 103.36 -10.15
CA ARG A 330 9.22 104.45 -11.15
C ARG A 330 8.20 105.55 -10.87
N ARG A 331 6.95 105.18 -10.53
CA ARG A 331 5.90 106.15 -10.21
C ARG A 331 6.22 106.97 -8.96
N LEU A 332 6.80 106.33 -7.94
CA LEU A 332 7.28 107.02 -6.75
C LEU A 332 8.48 107.92 -7.06
N ASP A 333 9.45 107.46 -7.86
CA ASP A 333 10.61 108.26 -8.29
C ASP A 333 10.16 109.49 -9.10
N ASP A 334 9.31 109.32 -10.11
CA ASP A 334 8.74 110.43 -10.90
C ASP A 334 8.00 111.44 -9.99
N SER A 335 7.28 110.93 -8.99
CA SER A 335 6.58 111.77 -8.00
C SER A 335 7.54 112.53 -7.11
N VAL A 336 8.63 111.89 -6.67
CA VAL A 336 9.70 112.52 -5.89
C VAL A 336 10.38 113.61 -6.72
N GLU A 337 10.76 113.34 -7.97
CA GLU A 337 11.38 114.33 -8.86
C GLU A 337 10.46 115.54 -9.10
N MET A 338 9.16 115.32 -9.35
CA MET A 338 8.18 116.39 -9.53
C MET A 338 8.03 117.27 -8.27
N LEU A 339 8.02 116.65 -7.09
CA LEU A 339 7.97 117.37 -5.81
C LEU A 339 9.28 118.09 -5.50
N GLU A 340 10.45 117.53 -5.84
CA GLU A 340 11.74 118.20 -5.71
C GLU A 340 11.82 119.48 -6.55
N VAL A 341 11.32 119.44 -7.78
CA VAL A 341 11.22 120.62 -8.65
C VAL A 341 10.29 121.67 -8.03
N GLY A 342 9.15 121.25 -7.49
CA GLY A 342 8.22 122.12 -6.76
C GLY A 342 8.85 122.75 -5.51
N LEU A 343 9.57 121.97 -4.70
CA LEU A 343 10.28 122.43 -3.51
C LEU A 343 11.39 123.42 -3.85
N LYS A 344 12.18 123.16 -4.91
CA LYS A 344 13.19 124.10 -5.42
C LYS A 344 12.55 125.43 -5.85
N ALA A 345 11.34 125.41 -6.42
CA ALA A 345 10.61 126.62 -6.81
C ALA A 345 10.17 127.47 -5.60
N LEU A 346 9.91 126.85 -4.44
CA LEU A 346 9.63 127.55 -3.18
C LEU A 346 10.89 128.11 -2.51
N GLN A 347 12.05 127.49 -2.69
CA GLN A 347 13.33 127.90 -2.10
C GLN A 347 14.00 129.10 -2.81
N ASN A 348 13.47 129.54 -3.95
CA ASN A 348 13.97 130.71 -4.68
C ASN A 348 13.66 132.03 -3.94
N LYS A 349 14.49 133.08 -4.16
CA LYS A 349 14.37 134.42 -3.51
C LYS A 349 12.98 135.06 -3.62
N THR A 350 12.17 134.67 -4.60
CA THR A 350 10.73 134.93 -4.69
C THR A 350 10.00 133.58 -4.82
N PRO A 351 9.27 133.12 -3.79
CA PRO A 351 8.66 131.80 -3.80
C PRO A 351 7.55 131.72 -4.86
N ARG A 352 7.61 130.71 -5.73
CA ARG A 352 6.57 130.44 -6.73
C ARG A 352 5.63 129.35 -6.22
N THR A 353 4.66 129.75 -5.40
CA THR A 353 3.69 128.85 -4.78
C THR A 353 2.80 128.13 -5.81
N GLU A 354 2.47 128.79 -6.91
CA GLU A 354 1.64 128.23 -7.99
C GLU A 354 2.28 126.98 -8.62
N VAL A 355 3.61 126.99 -8.82
CA VAL A 355 4.35 125.84 -9.38
C VAL A 355 4.33 124.64 -8.44
N MET A 356 4.44 124.87 -7.12
CA MET A 356 4.34 123.78 -6.15
C MET A 356 2.92 123.19 -6.10
N LEU A 357 1.89 124.04 -6.16
CA LEU A 357 0.50 123.60 -6.10
C LEU A 357 0.15 122.72 -7.31
N GLU A 358 0.53 123.17 -8.51
CA GLU A 358 0.34 122.40 -9.75
C GLU A 358 1.08 121.06 -9.70
N ARG A 359 2.34 121.03 -9.24
CA ARG A 359 3.13 119.78 -9.14
C ARG A 359 2.57 118.82 -8.09
N ALA A 360 2.10 119.34 -6.96
CA ALA A 360 1.47 118.53 -5.92
C ALA A 360 0.14 117.93 -6.39
N GLU A 361 -0.69 118.69 -7.12
CA GLU A 361 -1.93 118.20 -7.72
C GLU A 361 -1.66 117.07 -8.70
N HIS A 362 -0.71 117.25 -9.63
CA HIS A 362 -0.32 116.20 -10.58
C HIS A 362 0.15 114.91 -9.89
N VAL A 363 0.95 115.02 -8.80
CA VAL A 363 1.41 113.86 -8.04
C VAL A 363 0.25 113.17 -7.31
N VAL A 364 -0.67 113.92 -6.72
CA VAL A 364 -1.86 113.35 -6.05
C VAL A 364 -2.77 112.64 -7.04
N GLU A 365 -3.01 113.22 -8.22
CA GLU A 365 -3.80 112.58 -9.28
C GLU A 365 -3.14 111.31 -9.80
N ALA A 366 -1.82 111.34 -10.05
CA ALA A 366 -1.06 110.18 -10.50
C ALA A 366 -1.06 109.04 -9.46
N LEU A 367 -0.87 109.36 -8.16
CA LEU A 367 -0.92 108.36 -7.09
C LEU A 367 -2.33 107.79 -6.89
N ARG A 368 -3.38 108.60 -7.07
CA ARG A 368 -4.78 108.12 -7.03
C ARG A 368 -5.08 107.19 -8.19
N ALA A 369 -4.59 107.48 -9.39
CA ALA A 369 -4.74 106.60 -10.54
C ALA A 369 -4.05 105.24 -10.32
N GLU A 370 -2.82 105.24 -9.78
CA GLU A 370 -2.13 103.99 -9.44
C GLU A 370 -2.82 103.20 -8.32
N LEU A 371 -3.35 103.89 -7.30
CA LEU A 371 -4.11 103.24 -6.24
C LEU A 371 -5.44 102.66 -6.77
N GLY A 372 -6.01 103.25 -7.82
CA GLY A 372 -7.12 102.67 -8.58
C GLY A 372 -6.69 101.38 -9.30
N ASN A 373 -5.61 101.45 -10.07
CA ASN A 373 -5.09 100.29 -10.82
C ASN A 373 -4.74 99.10 -9.90
N LEU A 374 -4.13 99.35 -8.74
CA LEU A 374 -3.80 98.32 -7.75
C LEU A 374 -5.01 97.68 -7.03
N ARG A 375 -6.20 98.28 -7.15
CA ARG A 375 -7.44 97.73 -6.57
C ARG A 375 -8.24 96.94 -7.59
N GLU A 376 -7.97 97.14 -8.88
CA GLU A 376 -8.65 96.48 -10.00
C GLU A 376 -7.88 95.26 -10.53
N GLU A 377 -6.54 95.21 -10.34
CA GLU A 377 -5.71 93.99 -10.42
C GLU A 377 -5.81 93.18 -9.12
#